data_AF-A0A349DDB6-F1
#
_entry.id   AF-A0A349DDB6-F1
#
_cell.length_a   1.000
_cell.length_b   1.000
_cell.length_c   1.000
_cell.angle_alpha   90.00
_cell.angle_beta   90.00
_cell.angle_gamma   90.00
#
_symmetry.space_group_name_H-M   'P 1'
#
loop_
_entity.id
_entity.type
_entity.pdbx_description
1 polymer ?
#
loop_
_entity_poly.entity_id
_entity_poly.type
_entity_poly.pdbx_seq_one_letter_code
_entity_poly.pdbx_strand_id
1 'polypeptide(L)'
;MKMKKYLVLCSVLMAAMILLPLTAMDKPQKSVAAESDNTVSDDGGVISVMKSESGKVEKTDIKEYTVGALAAEMSMDSHDEALKAQAVACYTYALYCREKADKDELNGADISDDSKTHQGYLNEDARRKKWGNKFDEYEKKAEKLVGEVLGKKITYNGEPILAAYHDLCSGRTESAKTVWGEEIPYLQSV
;
A
#
# COMPACT_ATOMS: atom_id res chain seq x y z
N MET A 1 -14.51 -60.24 -26.12
CA MET A 1 -15.26 -59.07 -26.63
C MET A 1 -15.41 -57.92 -25.62
N LYS A 2 -15.46 -58.17 -24.30
CA LYS A 2 -15.59 -57.12 -23.26
C LYS A 2 -14.33 -56.25 -23.07
N MET A 3 -13.13 -56.83 -23.10
CA MET A 3 -11.86 -56.11 -22.89
C MET A 3 -11.57 -55.02 -23.92
N LYS A 4 -11.91 -55.25 -25.21
CA LYS A 4 -11.76 -54.24 -26.27
C LYS A 4 -12.67 -53.03 -26.05
N LYS A 5 -13.86 -53.22 -25.46
CA LYS A 5 -14.79 -52.13 -25.15
C LYS A 5 -14.26 -51.24 -24.02
N TYR A 6 -13.62 -51.82 -23.00
CA TYR A 6 -12.97 -51.04 -21.93
C TYR A 6 -11.72 -50.31 -22.41
N LEU A 7 -10.97 -50.89 -23.34
CA LEU A 7 -9.78 -50.24 -23.91
C LEU A 7 -10.14 -49.03 -24.79
N VAL A 8 -11.25 -49.12 -25.53
CA VAL A 8 -11.85 -47.98 -26.26
C VAL A 8 -12.39 -46.93 -25.29
N LEU A 9 -13.05 -47.33 -24.20
CA LEU A 9 -13.56 -46.39 -23.19
C LEU A 9 -12.42 -45.65 -22.46
N CYS A 10 -11.35 -46.34 -22.07
CA CYS A 10 -10.19 -45.73 -21.41
C CYS A 10 -9.43 -44.77 -22.33
N SER A 11 -9.32 -45.09 -23.62
CA SER A 11 -8.67 -44.18 -24.60
C SER A 11 -9.51 -42.91 -24.84
N VAL A 12 -10.84 -43.02 -24.86
CA VAL A 12 -11.73 -41.85 -24.94
C VAL A 12 -11.63 -40.98 -23.69
N LEU A 13 -11.61 -41.58 -22.50
CA LEU A 13 -11.46 -40.85 -21.23
C LEU A 13 -10.10 -40.15 -21.11
N MET A 14 -9.02 -40.81 -21.55
CA MET A 14 -7.67 -40.23 -21.55
C MET A 14 -7.57 -39.06 -22.54
N ALA A 15 -8.19 -39.17 -23.72
CA ALA A 15 -8.28 -38.06 -24.67
C ALA A 15 -9.09 -36.89 -24.11
N ALA A 16 -10.19 -37.15 -23.39
CA ALA A 16 -11.00 -36.11 -22.76
C ALA A 16 -10.21 -35.36 -21.66
N MET A 17 -9.43 -36.05 -20.82
CA MET A 17 -8.63 -35.39 -19.78
C MET A 17 -7.50 -34.52 -20.35
N ILE A 18 -7.01 -34.81 -21.55
CA ILE A 18 -5.97 -34.00 -22.22
C ILE A 18 -6.60 -32.81 -22.96
N LEU A 19 -7.79 -32.97 -23.53
CA LEU A 19 -8.44 -31.92 -24.33
C LEU A 19 -9.22 -30.89 -23.49
N LEU A 20 -9.75 -31.28 -22.33
CA LEU A 20 -10.49 -30.37 -21.44
C LEU A 20 -9.67 -29.20 -20.86
N PRO A 21 -8.38 -29.35 -20.46
CA PRO A 21 -7.58 -28.20 -20.00
C PRO A 21 -7.20 -27.22 -21.13
N LEU A 22 -7.27 -27.63 -22.40
CA LEU A 22 -6.98 -26.75 -23.55
C LEU A 22 -8.09 -25.74 -23.83
N THR A 23 -9.33 -26.00 -23.39
CA THR A 23 -10.44 -25.03 -23.50
C THR A 23 -10.55 -24.08 -22.31
N ALA A 24 -9.75 -24.29 -21.26
CA ALA A 24 -9.69 -23.46 -20.06
C ALA A 24 -8.49 -22.48 -20.06
N MET A 25 -7.77 -22.38 -21.18
CA MET A 25 -6.81 -21.30 -21.38
C MET A 25 -7.56 -20.02 -21.75
N ASP A 26 -7.89 -19.24 -20.72
CA ASP A 26 -8.26 -17.84 -20.91
C ASP A 26 -7.13 -17.14 -21.67
N LYS A 27 -7.53 -16.35 -22.67
CA LYS A 27 -6.63 -15.44 -23.38
C LYS A 27 -5.86 -14.61 -22.35
N PRO A 28 -4.57 -14.32 -22.58
CA PRO A 28 -3.85 -13.37 -21.73
C PRO A 28 -4.64 -12.07 -21.69
N GLN A 29 -5.25 -11.80 -20.54
CA GLN A 29 -5.80 -10.49 -20.24
C GLN A 29 -4.64 -9.53 -20.41
N LYS A 30 -4.82 -8.60 -21.35
CA LYS A 30 -3.91 -7.48 -21.59
C LYS A 30 -3.63 -6.87 -20.21
N SER A 31 -2.43 -7.07 -19.67
CA SER A 31 -2.02 -6.36 -18.47
C SER A 31 -2.18 -4.90 -18.83
N VAL A 32 -3.09 -4.21 -18.15
CA VAL A 32 -3.10 -2.75 -18.18
C VAL A 32 -1.75 -2.38 -17.61
N ALA A 33 -0.82 -2.06 -18.51
CA ALA A 33 0.42 -1.42 -18.14
C ALA A 33 -0.02 -0.20 -17.33
N ALA A 34 0.45 -0.11 -16.09
CA ALA A 34 0.43 1.14 -15.37
C ALA A 34 1.13 2.14 -16.30
N GLU A 35 0.34 3.05 -16.88
CA GLU A 35 0.87 4.21 -17.56
C GLU A 35 1.64 4.97 -16.49
N SER A 36 2.95 4.83 -16.55
CA SER A 36 3.89 5.64 -15.79
C SER A 36 3.91 6.99 -16.49
N ASP A 37 2.87 7.77 -16.22
CA ASP A 37 2.89 9.18 -16.49
C ASP A 37 3.92 9.79 -15.54
N ASN A 38 5.16 9.90 -16.03
CA ASN A 38 6.27 10.57 -15.36
C ASN A 38 6.09 12.10 -15.44
N THR A 39 4.89 12.59 -15.21
CA THR A 39 4.71 13.95 -14.72
C THR A 39 4.70 13.86 -13.21
N VAL A 40 5.86 14.12 -12.61
CA VAL A 40 5.95 14.45 -11.18
C VAL A 40 5.21 15.77 -11.00
N SER A 41 3.88 15.69 -10.88
CA SER A 41 3.05 16.80 -10.42
C SER A 41 3.41 17.00 -8.96
N ASP A 42 4.00 18.16 -8.69
CA ASP A 42 4.29 18.67 -7.36
C ASP A 42 2.99 18.87 -6.57
N ASP A 43 2.44 17.80 -6.01
CA ASP A 43 1.50 17.85 -4.87
C ASP A 43 2.27 18.16 -3.57
N GLY A 44 3.50 18.69 -3.70
CA GLY A 44 4.31 19.27 -2.65
C GLY A 44 3.48 20.30 -1.89
N GLY A 45 3.33 20.06 -0.60
CA GLY A 45 2.46 20.84 0.23
C GLY A 45 2.63 20.48 1.68
N VAL A 46 2.00 21.29 2.53
CA VAL A 46 1.98 21.07 3.97
C VAL A 46 0.92 20.03 4.30
N ILE A 47 1.25 19.06 5.15
CA ILE A 47 0.29 18.20 5.83
C ILE A 47 0.17 18.65 7.28
N SER A 48 -1.06 18.66 7.79
CA SER A 48 -1.35 18.90 9.19
C SER A 48 -1.65 17.58 9.91
N VAL A 49 -0.94 17.32 11.00
CA VAL A 49 -1.01 16.06 11.75
C VAL A 49 -1.47 16.36 13.17
N MET A 50 -2.57 15.74 13.60
CA MET A 50 -3.01 15.76 14.99
C MET A 50 -2.24 14.72 15.80
N LYS A 51 -1.57 15.17 16.85
CA LYS A 51 -0.90 14.34 17.85
C LYS A 51 -1.94 13.67 18.75
N SER A 52 -2.13 12.36 18.58
CA SER A 52 -3.10 11.55 19.31
C SER A 52 -2.99 11.65 20.84
N GLU A 53 -1.78 11.78 21.37
CA GLU A 53 -1.56 11.91 22.82
C GLU A 53 -2.00 13.26 23.41
N SER A 54 -2.00 14.33 22.61
CA SER A 54 -2.21 15.70 23.12
C SER A 54 -3.33 16.49 22.43
N GLY A 55 -3.85 16.00 21.31
CA GLY A 55 -4.77 16.71 20.41
C GLY A 55 -4.15 17.88 19.65
N LYS A 56 -2.86 18.18 19.86
CA LYS A 56 -2.17 19.30 19.21
C LYS A 56 -1.98 19.01 17.72
N VAL A 57 -2.22 20.02 16.88
CA VAL A 57 -1.95 19.94 15.44
C VAL A 57 -0.56 20.49 15.13
N GLU A 58 0.22 19.71 14.39
CA GLU A 58 1.54 20.08 13.87
C GLU A 58 1.49 20.12 12.34
N LYS A 59 2.19 21.09 11.74
CA LYS A 59 2.30 21.21 10.28
C LYS A 59 3.71 20.83 9.86
N THR A 60 3.81 20.02 8.82
CA THR A 60 5.09 19.61 8.25
C THR A 60 5.01 19.53 6.73
N ASP A 61 6.14 19.61 6.06
CA ASP A 61 6.23 19.36 4.62
C ASP A 61 5.89 17.89 4.32
N ILE A 62 5.23 17.62 3.19
CA ILE A 62 4.78 16.26 2.88
C ILE A 62 5.93 15.26 2.68
N LYS A 63 7.11 15.72 2.25
CA LYS A 63 8.29 14.84 2.18
C LYS A 63 8.75 14.45 3.57
N GLU A 64 8.89 15.43 4.47
CA GLU A 64 9.25 15.19 5.87
C GLU A 64 8.22 14.32 6.59
N TYR A 65 6.93 14.55 6.33
CA TYR A 65 5.87 13.67 6.79
C TYR A 65 6.07 12.24 6.32
N THR A 66 6.35 12.04 5.03
CA THR A 66 6.51 10.71 4.45
C THR A 66 7.72 9.98 5.03
N VAL A 67 8.81 10.69 5.32
CA VAL A 67 9.95 10.15 6.09
C VAL A 67 9.52 9.72 7.48
N GLY A 68 8.78 10.57 8.19
CA GLY A 68 8.26 10.28 9.52
C GLY A 68 7.27 9.12 9.59
N ALA A 69 6.40 8.99 8.59
CA ALA A 69 5.44 7.90 8.46
C ALA A 69 6.16 6.58 8.13
N LEU A 70 7.06 6.59 7.13
CA LEU A 70 7.89 5.44 6.81
C LEU A 70 8.67 4.94 8.03
N ALA A 71 9.27 5.86 8.79
CA ALA A 71 10.00 5.56 10.01
C ALA A 71 9.12 4.98 11.12
N ALA A 72 7.83 5.35 11.17
CA ALA A 72 6.88 4.80 12.13
C ALA A 72 6.48 3.36 11.77
N GLU A 73 6.28 3.10 10.47
CA GLU A 73 5.60 1.91 9.95
C GLU A 73 6.53 0.77 9.58
N MET A 74 7.75 1.06 9.14
CA MET A 74 8.66 0.04 8.62
C MET A 74 10.06 0.15 9.21
N SER A 75 10.68 -1.01 9.49
CA SER A 75 12.07 -1.05 9.93
C SER A 75 13.01 -0.61 8.80
N MET A 76 14.00 0.23 9.13
CA MET A 76 15.02 0.68 8.17
C MET A 76 15.97 -0.45 7.71
N ASP A 77 15.95 -1.59 8.41
CA ASP A 77 16.67 -2.80 8.01
C ASP A 77 15.95 -3.58 6.88
N SER A 78 14.71 -3.20 6.54
CA SER A 78 13.99 -3.77 5.41
C SER A 78 14.65 -3.47 4.06
N HIS A 79 14.30 -4.27 3.06
CA HIS A 79 14.79 -4.09 1.69
C HIS A 79 14.35 -2.74 1.11
N ASP A 80 15.25 -2.08 0.36
CA ASP A 80 15.03 -0.73 -0.16
C ASP A 80 13.76 -0.59 -1.00
N GLU A 81 13.49 -1.56 -1.88
CA GLU A 81 12.24 -1.54 -2.69
C GLU A 81 10.97 -1.73 -1.85
N ALA A 82 11.06 -2.41 -0.70
CA ALA A 82 9.94 -2.54 0.22
C ALA A 82 9.70 -1.21 0.97
N LEU A 83 10.78 -0.55 1.40
CA LEU A 83 10.74 0.79 1.98
C LEU A 83 10.18 1.83 1.01
N LYS A 84 10.54 1.75 -0.28
CA LYS A 84 9.98 2.60 -1.33
C LYS A 84 8.49 2.36 -1.55
N ALA A 85 8.07 1.10 -1.60
CA ALA A 85 6.64 0.75 -1.71
C ALA A 85 5.85 1.29 -0.51
N GLN A 86 6.38 1.14 0.71
CA GLN A 86 5.78 1.70 1.92
C GLN A 86 5.75 3.23 1.87
N ALA A 87 6.81 3.90 1.42
CA ALA A 87 6.83 5.35 1.27
C ALA A 87 5.73 5.85 0.32
N VAL A 88 5.55 5.17 -0.83
CA VAL A 88 4.45 5.48 -1.77
C VAL A 88 3.08 5.25 -1.13
N ALA A 89 2.91 4.17 -0.36
CA ALA A 89 1.66 3.90 0.36
C ALA A 89 1.37 4.98 1.41
N CYS A 90 2.35 5.34 2.26
CA CYS A 90 2.21 6.38 3.27
C CYS A 90 1.92 7.76 2.65
N TYR A 91 2.61 8.11 1.57
CA TYR A 91 2.37 9.35 0.82
C TYR A 91 0.95 9.38 0.23
N THR A 92 0.54 8.29 -0.43
CA THR A 92 -0.81 8.17 -1.03
C THR A 92 -1.89 8.28 0.05
N TYR A 93 -1.71 7.60 1.18
CA TYR A 93 -2.67 7.63 2.27
C TYR A 93 -2.78 9.03 2.91
N ALA A 94 -1.67 9.77 3.02
CA ALA A 94 -1.70 11.15 3.50
C ALA A 94 -2.54 12.07 2.60
N LEU A 95 -2.42 11.90 1.28
CA LEU A 95 -3.22 12.64 0.29
C LEU A 95 -4.70 12.24 0.39
N TYR A 96 -5.00 10.94 0.48
CA TYR A 96 -6.34 10.43 0.69
C TYR A 96 -6.99 11.04 1.95
N CYS A 97 -6.28 11.04 3.09
CA CYS A 97 -6.77 11.65 4.33
C CYS A 97 -6.95 13.16 4.19
N ARG A 98 -6.03 13.88 3.55
CA ARG A 98 -6.17 15.33 3.33
C ARG A 98 -7.49 15.68 2.64
N GLU A 99 -7.89 14.89 1.64
CA GLU A 99 -9.10 15.09 0.84
C GLU A 99 -10.38 14.60 1.54
N LYS A 100 -10.31 13.50 2.29
CA LYS A 100 -11.51 12.80 2.82
C LYS A 100 -11.71 12.94 4.33
N ALA A 101 -10.74 13.50 5.07
CA ALA A 101 -10.80 13.58 6.53
C ALA A 101 -11.95 14.46 7.03
N ASP A 102 -12.59 13.99 8.10
CA ASP A 102 -13.42 14.84 8.95
C ASP A 102 -12.51 15.76 9.79
N LYS A 103 -12.46 17.03 9.42
CA LYS A 103 -11.61 18.02 10.09
C LYS A 103 -12.09 18.35 11.50
N ASP A 104 -13.37 18.16 11.81
CA ASP A 104 -13.91 18.46 13.13
C ASP A 104 -13.41 17.43 14.16
N GLU A 105 -13.33 16.16 13.77
CA GLU A 105 -12.77 15.09 14.62
C GLU A 105 -11.24 15.17 14.80
N LEU A 106 -10.55 15.86 13.87
CA LEU A 106 -9.09 15.95 13.84
C LEU A 106 -8.54 17.32 14.29
N ASN A 107 -9.34 18.14 15.00
CA ASN A 107 -8.94 19.48 15.42
C ASN A 107 -8.43 20.36 14.27
N GLY A 108 -9.00 20.20 13.08
CA GLY A 108 -8.60 20.89 11.86
C GLY A 108 -7.40 20.30 11.12
N ALA A 109 -6.88 19.14 11.55
CA ALA A 109 -5.78 18.45 10.90
C ALA A 109 -6.23 17.59 9.70
N ASP A 110 -5.27 17.21 8.86
CA ASP A 110 -5.48 16.31 7.73
C ASP A 110 -5.49 14.84 8.13
N ILE A 111 -4.74 14.49 9.18
CA ILE A 111 -4.57 13.12 9.62
C ILE A 111 -4.18 13.10 11.11
N SER A 112 -4.41 11.99 11.83
CA SER A 112 -3.79 11.76 13.15
C SER A 112 -2.55 10.88 13.04
N ASP A 113 -1.70 10.89 14.08
CA ASP A 113 -0.59 9.92 14.21
C ASP A 113 -0.97 8.65 14.98
N ASP A 114 -2.27 8.40 15.20
CA ASP A 114 -2.77 7.18 15.83
C ASP A 114 -2.90 6.04 14.82
N SER A 115 -1.98 5.08 14.88
CA SER A 115 -1.99 3.86 14.06
C SER A 115 -3.26 3.02 14.13
N LYS A 116 -4.17 3.25 15.10
CA LYS A 116 -5.46 2.54 15.16
C LYS A 116 -6.51 3.11 14.22
N THR A 117 -6.37 4.38 13.87
CA THR A 117 -7.34 5.12 13.04
C THR A 117 -6.73 5.57 11.72
N HIS A 118 -5.44 5.90 11.73
CA HIS A 118 -4.65 6.31 10.58
C HIS A 118 -3.30 5.57 10.58
N GLN A 119 -2.24 6.24 10.11
CA GLN A 119 -0.88 5.72 10.13
C GLN A 119 -0.05 6.39 11.23
N GLY A 120 0.97 5.71 11.69
CA GLY A 120 1.96 6.27 12.60
C GLY A 120 2.72 7.43 11.95
N TYR A 121 3.15 8.38 12.77
CA TYR A 121 4.03 9.47 12.33
C TYR A 121 5.02 9.85 13.44
N LEU A 122 6.32 9.79 13.10
CA LEU A 122 7.40 10.23 13.97
C LEU A 122 8.05 11.49 13.39
N ASN A 123 8.00 12.60 14.13
CA ASN A 123 8.81 13.77 13.80
C ASN A 123 10.31 13.49 14.04
N GLU A 124 11.19 14.38 13.59
CA GLU A 124 12.64 14.19 13.67
C GLU A 124 13.12 13.87 15.09
N ASP A 125 12.65 14.59 16.11
CA ASP A 125 13.01 14.35 17.51
C ASP A 125 12.60 12.93 17.97
N ALA A 126 11.41 12.48 17.57
CA ALA A 126 10.94 11.14 17.87
C ALA A 126 11.74 10.06 17.11
N ARG A 127 12.14 10.32 15.85
CA ARG A 127 13.03 9.42 15.09
C ARG A 127 14.41 9.34 15.71
N ARG A 128 14.98 10.47 16.14
CA ARG A 128 16.25 10.55 16.88
C ARG A 128 16.22 9.73 18.16
N LYS A 129 15.13 9.82 18.92
CA LYS A 129 14.92 8.98 20.10
C LYS A 129 14.77 7.49 19.75
N LYS A 130 14.04 7.16 18.68
CA LYS A 130 13.79 5.77 18.23
C LYS A 130 15.08 5.08 17.76
N TRP A 131 15.90 5.77 16.97
CA TRP A 131 17.05 5.17 16.31
C TRP A 131 18.37 5.35 17.08
N GLY A 132 18.44 6.34 17.99
CA GLY A 132 19.62 6.58 18.82
C GLY A 132 20.88 6.72 17.98
N ASN A 133 21.88 5.88 18.24
CA ASN A 133 23.17 5.93 17.53
C ASN A 133 23.08 5.66 16.02
N LYS A 134 22.00 5.04 15.54
CA LYS A 134 21.77 4.80 14.10
C LYS A 134 21.03 5.94 13.40
N PHE A 135 20.66 7.01 14.12
CA PHE A 135 19.82 8.07 13.58
C PHE A 135 20.37 8.62 12.26
N ASP A 136 21.64 9.06 12.21
CA ASP A 136 22.18 9.69 11.00
C ASP A 136 22.18 8.74 9.78
N GLU A 137 22.41 7.44 9.99
CA GLU A 137 22.38 6.42 8.94
C GLU A 137 20.95 6.19 8.43
N TYR A 138 20.02 5.96 9.36
CA TYR A 138 18.63 5.63 9.07
C TYR A 138 17.85 6.82 8.52
N GLU A 139 18.08 8.02 9.04
CA GLU A 139 17.51 9.26 8.54
C GLU A 139 17.93 9.49 7.09
N LYS A 140 19.23 9.44 6.81
CA LYS A 140 19.76 9.59 5.45
C LYS A 140 19.23 8.53 4.48
N LYS A 141 19.07 7.28 4.93
CA LYS A 141 18.48 6.21 4.13
C LYS A 141 17.01 6.51 3.83
N ALA A 142 16.22 6.86 4.84
CA ALA A 142 14.81 7.17 4.69
C ALA A 142 14.60 8.38 3.75
N GLU A 143 15.31 9.49 3.98
CA GLU A 143 15.24 10.69 3.13
C GLU A 143 15.58 10.40 1.67
N LYS A 144 16.61 9.58 1.43
CA LYS A 144 17.01 9.16 0.08
C LYS A 144 15.91 8.35 -0.59
N LEU A 145 15.41 7.31 0.08
CA LEU A 145 14.40 6.41 -0.51
C LEU A 145 13.07 7.11 -0.73
N VAL A 146 12.63 7.95 0.21
CA VAL A 146 11.45 8.80 0.04
C VAL A 146 11.66 9.78 -1.11
N GLY A 147 12.83 10.43 -1.20
CA GLY A 147 13.15 11.34 -2.29
C GLY A 147 13.12 10.70 -3.68
N GLU A 148 13.48 9.41 -3.80
CA GLU A 148 13.44 8.65 -5.06
C GLU A 148 12.01 8.34 -5.55
N VAL A 149 11.02 8.37 -4.67
CA VAL A 149 9.62 8.04 -4.99
C VAL A 149 8.63 9.18 -4.72
N LEU A 150 9.11 10.33 -4.25
CA LEU A 150 8.26 11.47 -3.97
C LEU A 150 7.46 11.89 -5.22
N GLY A 151 6.17 12.14 -5.04
CA GLY A 151 5.24 12.45 -6.14
C GLY A 151 4.65 11.21 -6.83
N LYS A 152 5.16 10.00 -6.58
CA LYS A 152 4.47 8.77 -6.98
C LYS A 152 3.35 8.51 -5.99
N LYS A 153 2.11 8.45 -6.48
CA LYS A 153 0.91 8.08 -5.73
C LYS A 153 0.15 6.97 -6.44
N ILE A 154 -0.57 6.16 -5.67
CA ILE A 154 -1.42 5.10 -6.19
C ILE A 154 -2.82 5.69 -6.36
N THR A 155 -3.39 5.55 -7.55
CA THR A 155 -4.70 6.14 -7.87
C THR A 155 -5.69 5.12 -8.39
N TYR A 156 -6.97 5.35 -8.12
CA TYR A 156 -8.09 4.65 -8.75
C TYR A 156 -9.08 5.70 -9.24
N ASN A 157 -9.47 5.64 -10.52
CA ASN A 157 -10.26 6.70 -11.18
C ASN A 157 -9.66 8.11 -11.08
N GLY A 158 -8.32 8.22 -11.01
CA GLY A 158 -7.61 9.49 -10.93
C GLY A 158 -7.53 10.10 -9.53
N GLU A 159 -8.22 9.54 -8.53
CA GLU A 159 -8.12 9.97 -7.12
C GLU A 159 -7.11 9.11 -6.35
N PRO A 160 -6.38 9.66 -5.35
CA PRO A 160 -5.56 8.88 -4.42
C PRO A 160 -6.40 7.78 -3.75
N ILE A 161 -5.86 6.56 -3.67
CA ILE A 161 -6.58 5.45 -3.05
C ILE A 161 -6.51 5.47 -1.52
N LEU A 162 -7.43 4.75 -0.87
CA LEU A 162 -7.22 4.24 0.48
C LEU A 162 -6.09 3.20 0.45
N ALA A 163 -4.85 3.64 0.60
CA ALA A 163 -3.65 2.81 0.54
C ALA A 163 -3.44 2.02 1.86
N ALA A 164 -4.38 1.14 2.19
CA ALA A 164 -4.30 0.32 3.39
C ALA A 164 -3.17 -0.73 3.29
N TYR A 165 -2.44 -0.91 4.39
CA TYR A 165 -1.38 -1.91 4.55
C TYR A 165 -1.44 -2.53 5.95
N HIS A 166 -0.74 -3.64 6.15
CA HIS A 166 -0.64 -4.35 7.42
C HIS A 166 0.65 -5.16 7.46
N ASP A 167 1.08 -5.55 8.67
CA ASP A 167 2.38 -6.19 8.91
C ASP A 167 2.47 -7.58 8.26
N LEU A 168 1.48 -8.45 8.51
CA LEU A 168 1.52 -9.84 8.04
C LEU A 168 0.14 -10.41 7.74
N CYS A 169 0.04 -11.16 6.64
CA CYS A 169 -1.14 -11.93 6.28
C CYS A 169 -0.90 -13.45 6.44
N SER A 170 -1.98 -14.24 6.49
CA SER A 170 -1.94 -15.70 6.62
C SER A 170 -1.71 -16.45 5.30
N GLY A 171 -1.19 -15.77 4.28
CA GLY A 171 -0.92 -16.30 2.94
C GLY A 171 -1.73 -15.65 1.82
N ARG A 172 -2.79 -14.91 2.17
CA ARG A 172 -3.56 -14.03 1.26
C ARG A 172 -3.95 -12.77 1.99
N THR A 173 -4.06 -11.65 1.27
CA THR A 173 -4.65 -10.44 1.85
C THR A 173 -6.16 -10.60 2.04
N GLU A 174 -6.75 -9.76 2.89
CA GLU A 174 -8.20 -9.68 3.04
C GLU A 174 -8.82 -8.64 2.11
N SER A 175 -10.10 -8.84 1.78
CA SER A 175 -10.88 -7.83 1.06
C SER A 175 -11.37 -6.73 2.02
N ALA A 176 -11.55 -5.51 1.50
CA ALA A 176 -12.16 -4.43 2.28
C ALA A 176 -13.56 -4.79 2.81
N LYS A 177 -14.32 -5.60 2.06
CA LYS A 177 -15.63 -6.07 2.49
C LYS A 177 -15.55 -6.96 3.72
N THR A 178 -14.52 -7.81 3.81
CA THR A 178 -14.29 -8.67 4.97
C THR A 178 -13.95 -7.83 6.21
N VAL A 179 -13.08 -6.83 6.05
CA VAL A 179 -12.51 -6.08 7.18
C VAL A 179 -13.43 -4.95 7.64
N TRP A 180 -13.95 -4.16 6.70
CA TRP A 180 -14.72 -2.93 6.96
C TRP A 180 -16.17 -2.99 6.50
N GLY A 181 -16.61 -4.08 5.87
CA GLY A 181 -17.99 -4.25 5.38
C GLY A 181 -18.30 -3.53 4.06
N GLU A 182 -17.34 -2.79 3.50
CA GLU A 182 -17.50 -2.02 2.26
C GLU A 182 -16.71 -2.63 1.10
N GLU A 183 -17.33 -2.70 -0.08
CA GLU A 183 -16.65 -3.14 -1.30
C GLU A 183 -15.80 -2.01 -1.90
N ILE A 184 -14.48 -2.13 -1.79
CA ILE A 184 -13.52 -1.21 -2.40
C ILE A 184 -12.81 -1.94 -3.55
N PRO A 185 -12.98 -1.53 -4.82
CA PRO A 185 -12.54 -2.31 -5.99
C PRO A 185 -11.05 -2.67 -6.03
N TYR A 186 -10.19 -1.85 -5.46
CA TYR A 186 -8.73 -2.06 -5.42
C TYR A 186 -8.23 -2.72 -4.12
N LEU A 187 -9.11 -2.98 -3.15
CA LEU A 187 -8.78 -3.70 -1.90
C LEU A 187 -9.45 -5.08 -1.91
N GLN A 188 -8.92 -5.95 -2.76
CA GLN A 188 -9.36 -7.33 -2.95
C GLN A 188 -8.30 -8.31 -2.43
N SER A 189 -8.72 -9.51 -2.05
CA SER A 189 -7.82 -10.57 -1.63
C SER A 189 -6.91 -11.00 -2.79
N VAL A 190 -5.59 -10.93 -2.60
CA VAL A 190 -4.56 -11.43 -3.51
C VAL A 190 -3.76 -12.58 -2.91
#